data_AF-A0A525VI95-F1
#
_entry.id   AF-A0A525VI95-F1
#
_cell.length_a   1.000
_cell.length_b   1.000
_cell.length_c   1.000
_cell.angle_alpha   90.00
_cell.angle_beta   90.00
_cell.angle_gamma   90.00
#
_symmetry.space_group_name_H-M   'P 1'
#
loop_
_entity.id
_entity.type
_entity.pdbx_description
1 polymer ?
#
loop_
_entity_poly.entity_id
_entity_poly.type
_entity_poly.pdbx_seq_one_letter_code
_entity_poly.pdbx_strand_id
1 'polypeptide(L)'
;MNTATQATASADSSKKRGNILAVIVIILALGLIGGVISTIGNAPSCPDELIGSWTTTATGYEDKVLLITKKGLAFNAGEGAIEGQAIRQVEAIPDGLGTLYTIVYGASRSDEQTLSFYYHPRERTITFKTQSYLVWTRKTVES
;
A
#
# COMPACT_ATOMS: atom_id res chain seq x y z
N MET A 1 -66.70 25.55 -35.56
CA MET A 1 -65.30 25.66 -36.02
C MET A 1 -64.39 25.51 -34.80
N ASN A 2 -63.39 24.62 -34.90
CA ASN A 2 -62.12 24.58 -34.14
C ASN A 2 -62.23 24.19 -32.63
N THR A 3 -62.02 22.94 -32.17
CA THR A 3 -60.83 22.04 -32.00
C THR A 3 -59.70 22.44 -31.03
N ALA A 4 -59.50 21.55 -30.02
CA ALA A 4 -58.27 21.18 -29.28
C ALA A 4 -57.53 22.28 -28.47
N THR A 5 -56.97 21.99 -27.28
CA THR A 5 -55.58 21.48 -27.06
C THR A 5 -55.27 21.65 -25.56
N GLN A 6 -54.61 20.78 -24.78
CA GLN A 6 -54.11 19.40 -24.88
C GLN A 6 -53.99 18.79 -23.45
N ALA A 7 -53.71 17.49 -23.29
CA ALA A 7 -53.30 16.90 -22.01
C ALA A 7 -52.35 15.69 -22.18
N THR A 8 -51.04 15.87 -22.00
CA THR A 8 -50.03 14.79 -21.92
C THR A 8 -48.68 15.30 -21.38
N ALA A 9 -48.43 15.14 -20.07
CA ALA A 9 -47.11 15.45 -19.47
C ALA A 9 -46.85 14.63 -18.18
N SER A 10 -46.79 13.30 -18.27
CA SER A 10 -46.49 12.44 -17.10
C SER A 10 -45.85 11.06 -17.36
N ALA A 11 -45.65 10.64 -18.62
CA ALA A 11 -45.31 9.23 -18.93
C ALA A 11 -43.81 8.86 -18.96
N ASP A 12 -42.88 9.82 -19.10
CA ASP A 12 -41.48 9.50 -19.49
C ASP A 12 -40.45 9.51 -18.34
N SER A 13 -40.80 10.05 -17.16
CA SER A 13 -39.82 10.25 -16.07
C SER A 13 -39.49 8.99 -15.25
N SER A 14 -40.35 7.96 -15.29
CA SER A 14 -40.21 6.74 -14.48
C SER A 14 -39.18 5.76 -15.06
N LYS A 15 -39.22 5.53 -16.37
CA LYS A 15 -38.37 4.55 -17.08
C LYS A 15 -36.89 4.94 -17.02
N LYS A 16 -36.58 6.24 -17.10
CA LYS A 16 -35.22 6.78 -17.00
C LYS A 16 -34.63 6.62 -15.58
N ARG A 17 -35.44 6.77 -14.53
CA ARG A 17 -35.02 6.61 -13.12
C ARG A 17 -34.68 5.16 -12.77
N GLY A 18 -35.49 4.19 -13.23
CA GLY A 18 -35.20 2.77 -13.04
C GLY A 18 -33.86 2.36 -13.66
N ASN A 19 -33.58 2.81 -14.88
CA ASN A 19 -32.32 2.50 -15.57
C ASN A 19 -31.09 3.12 -14.87
N ILE A 20 -31.20 4.34 -14.35
CA ILE A 20 -30.09 5.00 -13.62
C ILE A 20 -29.78 4.24 -12.31
N LEU A 21 -30.81 3.84 -11.56
CA LEU A 21 -30.62 3.05 -10.33
C LEU A 21 -29.99 1.68 -10.63
N ALA A 22 -30.44 1.00 -11.70
CA ALA A 22 -29.84 -0.26 -12.14
C ALA A 22 -28.36 -0.12 -12.50
N VAL A 23 -27.97 0.94 -13.22
CA VAL A 23 -26.57 1.22 -13.58
C VAL A 23 -25.71 1.49 -12.34
N ILE A 24 -26.22 2.25 -11.35
CA ILE A 24 -25.50 2.51 -10.10
C ILE A 24 -25.29 1.21 -9.29
N VAL A 25 -26.31 0.34 -9.22
CA VAL A 25 -26.21 -0.97 -8.56
C VAL A 25 -25.20 -1.88 -9.26
N ILE A 26 -25.17 -1.88 -10.60
CA ILE A 26 -24.18 -2.65 -11.39
C ILE A 26 -22.76 -2.12 -11.16
N ILE A 27 -22.55 -0.81 -11.10
CA ILE A 27 -21.23 -0.21 -10.82
C ILE A 27 -20.76 -0.55 -9.39
N LEU A 28 -21.65 -0.51 -8.39
CA LEU A 28 -21.36 -0.95 -7.03
C LEU A 28 -21.02 -2.45 -6.95
N ALA A 29 -21.77 -3.30 -7.66
CA ALA A 29 -21.52 -4.73 -7.71
C ALA A 29 -20.19 -5.08 -8.42
N LEU A 30 -19.83 -4.37 -9.50
CA LEU A 30 -18.56 -4.55 -10.20
C LEU A 30 -17.37 -4.00 -9.40
N GLY A 31 -17.55 -2.87 -8.70
CA GLY A 31 -16.52 -2.29 -7.83
C GLY A 31 -16.09 -3.21 -6.68
N LEU A 32 -17.00 -4.05 -6.18
CA LEU A 32 -16.72 -5.05 -5.14
C LEU A 32 -15.90 -6.26 -5.65
N ILE A 33 -15.84 -6.50 -6.96
CA ILE A 33 -15.12 -7.64 -7.56
C ILE A 33 -13.66 -7.29 -7.89
N GLY A 34 -13.34 -6.01 -8.09
CA GLY A 34 -11.97 -5.57 -8.44
C GLY A 34 -10.93 -5.61 -7.31
N GLY A 35 -11.33 -5.96 -6.08
CA GLY A 35 -10.55 -5.70 -4.86
C GLY A 35 -9.88 -6.89 -4.18
N VAL A 36 -9.97 -8.13 -4.72
CA VAL A 36 -9.34 -9.31 -4.09
C VAL A 36 -8.72 -10.24 -5.16
N ILE A 37 -7.61 -9.81 -5.77
CA ILE A 37 -6.65 -10.75 -6.37
C ILE A 37 -5.81 -11.32 -5.22
N SER A 38 -6.40 -12.23 -4.44
CA SER A 38 -5.63 -13.04 -3.48
C SER A 38 -4.63 -13.88 -4.27
N THR A 39 -3.35 -13.53 -4.19
CA THR A 39 -2.25 -14.25 -4.84
C THR A 39 -2.05 -15.61 -4.17
N ILE A 40 -2.82 -16.61 -4.62
CA ILE A 40 -2.69 -18.00 -4.20
C ILE A 40 -1.31 -18.52 -4.60
N GLY A 41 -0.48 -18.86 -3.62
CA GLY A 41 0.64 -19.80 -3.79
C GLY A 41 2.06 -19.30 -3.55
N ASN A 42 2.32 -17.98 -3.55
CA ASN A 42 3.66 -17.45 -3.23
C ASN A 42 3.69 -16.77 -1.87
N ALA A 43 4.68 -17.14 -1.04
CA ALA A 43 5.00 -16.36 0.15
C ALA A 43 5.42 -14.94 -0.27
N PRO A 44 4.97 -13.88 0.43
CA PRO A 44 5.33 -12.51 0.07
C PRO A 44 6.85 -12.35 0.10
N SER A 45 7.40 -11.84 -1.01
CA SER A 45 8.82 -11.51 -1.12
C SER A 45 8.97 -10.00 -1.10
N CYS A 46 9.86 -9.49 -0.25
CA CYS A 46 10.26 -8.09 -0.33
C CYS A 46 11.00 -7.84 -1.67
N PRO A 47 10.72 -6.73 -2.38
CA PRO A 47 11.51 -6.29 -3.53
C PRO A 47 13.00 -6.13 -3.22
N ASP A 48 13.86 -6.53 -4.15
CA ASP A 48 15.32 -6.54 -3.92
C ASP A 48 15.90 -5.12 -3.72
N GLU A 49 15.22 -4.08 -4.24
CA GLU A 49 15.54 -2.67 -3.98
C GLU A 49 15.32 -2.21 -2.53
N LEU A 50 14.63 -3.00 -1.71
CA LEU A 50 14.44 -2.72 -0.28
C LEU A 50 15.39 -3.53 0.61
N ILE A 51 15.95 -4.62 0.10
CA ILE A 51 16.80 -5.54 0.89
C ILE A 51 18.10 -4.85 1.32
N GLY A 52 18.39 -4.90 2.63
CA GLY A 52 19.60 -4.38 3.23
C GLY A 52 19.41 -3.90 4.66
N SER A 53 20.52 -3.51 5.28
CA SER A 53 20.53 -2.77 6.55
C SER A 53 20.43 -1.28 6.27
N TRP A 54 19.45 -0.63 6.88
CA TRP A 54 19.20 0.79 6.76
C TRP A 54 19.48 1.48 8.09
N THR A 55 20.18 2.61 8.05
CA THR A 55 20.62 3.40 9.21
C THR A 55 20.24 4.86 9.00
N THR A 56 20.21 5.66 10.07
CA THR A 56 20.00 7.11 9.97
C THR A 56 21.09 7.86 10.72
N THR A 57 21.36 9.10 10.30
CA THR A 57 22.22 10.05 11.01
C THR A 57 21.42 11.04 11.87
N ALA A 58 20.10 10.84 11.99
CA ALA A 58 19.24 11.67 12.82
C ALA A 58 19.58 11.51 14.31
N THR A 59 19.69 12.63 15.03
CA THR A 59 20.08 12.64 16.44
C THR A 59 19.09 11.86 17.32
N GLY A 60 19.61 10.98 18.18
CA GLY A 60 18.82 10.06 19.01
C GLY A 60 18.47 8.73 18.32
N TYR A 61 18.91 8.52 17.08
CA TYR A 61 18.68 7.31 16.29
C TYR A 61 19.98 6.68 15.73
N GLU A 62 21.14 7.11 16.22
CA GLU A 62 22.46 6.74 15.69
C GLU A 62 22.72 5.21 15.74
N ASP A 63 22.31 4.55 16.82
CA ASP A 63 22.41 3.09 17.00
C ASP A 63 21.21 2.32 16.42
N LYS A 64 20.31 2.98 15.67
CA LYS A 64 19.07 2.35 15.17
C LYS A 64 19.30 1.80 13.77
N VAL A 65 19.00 0.51 13.63
CA VAL A 65 19.09 -0.22 12.36
C VAL A 65 17.72 -0.75 11.98
N LEU A 66 17.29 -0.51 10.74
CA LEU A 66 16.18 -1.20 10.11
C LEU A 66 16.76 -2.24 9.14
N LEU A 67 16.66 -3.52 9.48
CA LEU A 67 17.06 -4.61 8.60
C LEU A 67 15.84 -5.10 7.82
N ILE A 68 15.92 -5.01 6.49
CA ILE A 68 14.94 -5.59 5.56
C ILE A 68 15.60 -6.76 4.83
N THR A 69 15.02 -7.95 4.95
CA THR A 69 15.42 -9.13 4.19
C THR A 69 14.33 -9.51 3.19
N LYS A 70 14.57 -10.51 2.34
CA LYS A 70 13.59 -11.01 1.36
C LYS A 70 12.28 -11.49 2.00
N LYS A 71 12.32 -11.90 3.28
CA LYS A 71 11.17 -12.51 4.01
C LYS A 71 10.91 -11.91 5.40
N GLY A 72 11.74 -10.99 5.89
CA GLY A 72 11.67 -10.53 7.27
C GLY A 72 12.07 -9.07 7.47
N LEU A 73 11.61 -8.51 8.58
CA LEU A 73 11.82 -7.12 8.99
C LEU A 73 12.29 -7.08 10.44
N ALA A 74 13.36 -6.37 10.75
CA ALA A 74 13.81 -6.16 12.13
C ALA A 74 14.20 -4.72 12.40
N PHE A 75 13.87 -4.24 13.61
CA PHE A 75 14.34 -2.98 14.16
C PHE A 75 15.37 -3.28 15.24
N ASN A 76 16.47 -2.52 15.25
CA ASN A 76 17.60 -2.68 16.18
C ASN A 76 18.21 -4.10 16.14
N ALA A 77 18.19 -4.73 14.97
CA ALA A 77 18.93 -5.96 14.72
C ALA A 77 20.44 -5.70 14.88
N GLY A 78 21.03 -6.21 15.95
CA GLY A 78 22.48 -6.33 16.07
C GLY A 78 23.03 -7.32 15.04
N GLU A 79 24.35 -7.30 14.83
CA GLU A 79 25.03 -8.28 13.97
C GLU A 79 24.78 -9.70 14.50
N GLY A 80 23.97 -10.48 13.78
CA GLY A 80 23.57 -11.85 14.17
C GLY A 80 22.06 -12.11 14.25
N ALA A 81 21.19 -11.09 14.16
CA ALA A 81 19.74 -11.30 14.07
C ALA A 81 19.32 -11.68 12.64
N ILE A 82 19.53 -12.95 12.26
CA ILE A 82 19.41 -13.44 10.86
C ILE A 82 17.98 -13.39 10.32
N GLU A 83 16.97 -13.64 11.17
CA GLU A 83 15.56 -13.59 10.76
C GLU A 83 14.77 -12.64 11.67
N GLY A 84 14.39 -11.49 11.11
CA GLY A 84 13.44 -10.57 11.72
C GLY A 84 12.01 -11.12 11.73
N GLN A 85 11.07 -10.28 12.17
CA GLN A 85 9.64 -10.58 12.10
C GLN A 85 9.23 -10.88 10.65
N ALA A 86 8.52 -11.98 10.44
CA ALA A 86 8.20 -12.46 9.09
C ALA A 86 7.27 -11.49 8.36
N ILE A 87 7.60 -11.17 7.10
CA ILE A 87 6.78 -10.38 6.19
C ILE A 87 5.56 -11.20 5.76
N ARG A 88 4.36 -10.62 5.92
CA ARG A 88 3.05 -11.24 5.65
C ARG A 88 2.35 -10.65 4.43
N GLN A 89 2.67 -9.40 4.09
CA GLN A 89 2.17 -8.70 2.91
C GLN A 89 3.13 -7.57 2.56
N VAL A 90 3.28 -7.29 1.26
CA VAL A 90 3.98 -6.11 0.75
C VAL A 90 3.09 -5.47 -0.30
N GLU A 91 2.75 -4.21 -0.10
CA GLU A 91 2.08 -3.37 -1.10
C GLU A 91 3.03 -2.29 -1.58
N ALA A 92 2.92 -1.94 -2.86
CA ALA A 92 3.73 -0.93 -3.51
C ALA A 92 2.81 -0.03 -4.35
N ILE A 93 2.75 1.25 -4.00
CA ILE A 93 1.92 2.25 -4.68
C ILE A 93 2.88 3.35 -5.19
N PRO A 94 3.00 3.57 -6.51
CA PRO A 94 3.78 4.69 -7.04
C PRO A 94 3.25 6.02 -6.52
N ASP A 95 4.15 6.89 -6.02
CA ASP A 95 3.81 8.22 -5.51
C ASP A 95 4.86 9.24 -5.99
N GLY A 96 4.48 10.05 -6.98
CA GLY A 96 5.33 11.07 -7.58
C GLY A 96 6.62 10.51 -8.21
N LEU A 97 7.76 10.78 -7.57
CA LEU A 97 9.09 10.31 -7.99
C LEU A 97 9.60 9.09 -7.23
N GLY A 98 8.80 8.55 -6.30
CA GLY A 98 9.13 7.38 -5.48
C GLY A 98 7.98 6.39 -5.40
N THR A 99 8.08 5.49 -4.42
CA THR A 99 7.07 4.45 -4.16
C THR A 99 6.71 4.46 -2.68
N LEU A 100 5.42 4.55 -2.36
CA LEU A 100 4.91 4.24 -1.04
C LEU A 100 4.82 2.72 -0.88
N TYR A 101 5.66 2.17 -0.02
CA TYR A 101 5.58 0.79 0.42
C TYR A 101 4.79 0.69 1.72
N THR A 102 3.99 -0.38 1.83
CA THR A 102 3.38 -0.82 3.08
C THR A 102 3.72 -2.29 3.29
N ILE A 103 4.45 -2.59 4.37
CA ILE A 103 4.83 -3.94 4.76
C ILE A 103 4.03 -4.32 6.00
N VAL A 104 3.27 -5.42 5.91
CA VAL A 104 2.67 -6.08 7.07
C VAL A 104 3.65 -7.17 7.53
N TYR A 105 3.98 -7.20 8.82
CA TYR A 105 4.95 -8.11 9.40
C TYR A 105 4.53 -8.61 10.78
N GLY A 106 4.88 -9.85 11.13
CA GLY A 106 4.51 -10.44 12.42
C GLY A 106 4.86 -11.92 12.53
N ALA A 107 4.96 -12.43 13.76
CA ALA A 107 5.12 -13.86 14.05
C ALA A 107 3.79 -14.64 13.85
N SER A 108 2.64 -13.99 14.01
CA SER A 108 1.31 -14.57 13.86
C SER A 108 0.28 -13.53 13.38
N ARG A 109 -0.87 -13.97 12.84
CA ARG A 109 -1.95 -13.06 12.42
C ARG A 109 -2.47 -12.14 13.54
N SER A 110 -2.32 -12.55 14.79
CA SER A 110 -2.73 -11.78 15.98
C SER A 110 -1.72 -10.73 16.44
N ASP A 111 -0.50 -10.73 15.89
CA ASP A 111 0.55 -9.76 16.23
C ASP A 111 1.00 -8.90 15.02
N GLU A 112 0.36 -9.06 13.86
CA GLU A 112 0.66 -8.33 12.62
C GLU A 112 0.71 -6.81 12.85
N GLN A 113 1.87 -6.23 12.57
CA GLN A 113 2.16 -4.80 12.58
C GLN A 113 2.30 -4.29 11.14
N THR A 114 2.15 -2.98 10.94
CA THR A 114 2.28 -2.34 9.62
C THR A 114 3.35 -1.26 9.65
N LEU A 115 4.31 -1.34 8.73
CA LEU A 115 5.28 -0.27 8.45
C LEU A 115 4.99 0.33 7.06
N SER A 116 4.64 1.61 7.01
CA SER A 116 4.48 2.37 5.76
C SER A 116 5.59 3.41 5.59
N PHE A 117 6.22 3.42 4.42
CA PHE A 117 7.35 4.30 4.13
C PHE A 117 7.49 4.59 2.63
N TYR A 118 8.07 5.74 2.33
CA TYR A 118 8.46 6.13 0.99
C TYR A 118 9.87 5.62 0.69
N TYR A 119 10.05 4.96 -0.44
CA TYR A 119 11.34 4.69 -1.05
C TYR A 119 11.61 5.72 -2.16
N HIS A 120 12.75 6.38 -2.08
CA HIS A 120 13.20 7.38 -3.05
C HIS A 120 14.33 6.78 -3.90
N PRO A 121 14.06 6.36 -5.15
CA PRO A 121 14.97 5.50 -5.91
C PRO A 121 16.22 6.23 -6.43
N ARG A 122 16.20 7.56 -6.56
CA ARG A 122 17.35 8.36 -7.01
C ARG A 122 18.39 8.51 -5.91
N GLU A 123 17.92 8.86 -4.72
CA GLU A 123 18.71 9.06 -3.50
C GLU A 123 19.05 7.73 -2.82
N ARG A 124 18.30 6.66 -3.15
CA ARG A 124 18.35 5.33 -2.52
C ARG A 124 18.11 5.41 -1.00
N THR A 125 17.13 6.21 -0.61
CA THR A 125 16.75 6.45 0.79
C THR A 125 15.33 5.97 1.09
N ILE A 126 15.07 5.72 2.37
CA ILE A 126 13.74 5.45 2.91
C ILE A 126 13.36 6.59 3.88
N THR A 127 12.10 7.04 3.85
CA THR A 127 11.52 7.93 4.87
C THR A 127 10.18 7.37 5.33
N PHE A 128 9.97 7.22 6.63
CA PHE A 128 8.71 6.68 7.15
C PHE A 128 7.55 7.65 6.91
N LYS A 129 6.37 7.11 6.57
CA LYS A 129 5.17 7.91 6.23
C LYS A 129 4.76 8.87 7.36
N THR A 130 5.04 8.50 8.61
CA THR A 130 4.74 9.28 9.82
C THR A 130 5.90 10.16 10.30
N GLN A 131 7.12 9.99 9.76
CA GLN A 131 8.35 10.63 10.23
C GLN A 131 9.24 11.00 9.02
N SER A 132 8.75 11.91 8.18
CA SER A 132 9.43 12.30 6.93
C SER A 132 10.79 12.99 7.13
N TYR A 133 11.03 13.58 8.31
CA TYR A 133 12.33 14.16 8.68
C TYR A 133 13.42 13.11 8.92
N LEU A 134 13.04 11.85 9.14
CA LEU A 134 13.94 10.77 9.50
C LEU A 134 14.30 9.97 8.25
N VAL A 135 15.43 10.36 7.65
CA VAL A 135 15.96 9.77 6.42
C VAL A 135 16.83 8.56 6.77
N TRP A 136 16.51 7.42 6.20
CA TRP A 136 17.28 6.19 6.29
C TRP A 136 18.08 5.97 5.00
N THR A 137 19.38 5.72 5.15
CA THR A 137 20.31 5.33 4.08
C THR A 137 20.70 3.87 4.23
N ARG A 138 20.94 3.16 3.12
CA ARG A 138 21.45 1.78 3.19
C ARG A 138 22.92 1.80 3.62
N LYS A 139 23.27 1.02 4.65
CA LYS A 139 24.66 0.77 5.03
C LYS A 139 25.36 0.09 3.84
N THR A 140 26.43 0.71 3.34
CA THR A 140 27.31 0.08 2.36
C THR A 140 28.01 -1.11 3.00
N VAL A 141 27.88 -2.28 2.40
CA VAL A 141 28.72 -3.43 2.75
C VAL A 141 30.07 -3.18 2.11
N GLU A 142 31.08 -2.82 2.90
CA GLU A 142 32.47 -2.90 2.47
C GLU A 142 32.79 -4.37 2.19
N SER A 143 33.38 -4.65 1.04
CA SER A 143 33.80 -5.99 0.58
C SER A 143 35.30 -6.15 0.70
#